data_AF-A0A933Q149-F1
#
_entry.id   AF-A0A933Q149-F1
#
_cell.length_a   1.000
_cell.length_b   1.000
_cell.length_c   1.000
_cell.angle_alpha   90.00
_cell.angle_beta   90.00
_cell.angle_gamma   90.00
#
_symmetry.space_group_name_H-M   'P 1'
#
loop_
_entity.id
_entity.type
_entity.pdbx_description
1 polymer ?
#
loop_
_entity_poly.entity_id
_entity_poly.type
_entity_poly.pdbx_seq_one_letter_code
_entity_poly.pdbx_strand_id
1 'polypeptide(L)'
;MNISRSFSRHTYHTDVKIMARLDILPDSLRHTIPKANISRWKREDHSRDIGYDALSHNDIATVVRLARHTYFIRKAAAFFRMKDAAITILRNLTSSLTKANLKKIVVATVQRVKDIIGLARAARYFKITVSTFYAWAHEVASMCALSVLDRCPRV
;
A
#
# COMPACT_ATOMS: atom_id res chain seq x y z
N MET A 1 -53.98 -11.81 -31.51
CA MET A 1 -53.43 -12.55 -30.35
C MET A 1 -52.10 -11.92 -29.96
N ASN A 2 -52.07 -11.09 -28.93
CA ASN A 2 -50.84 -10.48 -28.41
C ASN A 2 -50.17 -11.45 -27.45
N ILE A 3 -49.09 -12.10 -27.89
CA ILE A 3 -48.25 -12.92 -27.02
C ILE A 3 -47.43 -11.97 -26.15
N SER A 4 -47.94 -11.68 -24.95
CA SER A 4 -47.16 -11.02 -23.90
C SER A 4 -45.97 -11.90 -23.54
N ARG A 5 -44.78 -11.58 -24.06
CA ARG A 5 -43.52 -12.18 -23.63
C ARG A 5 -43.33 -11.81 -22.15
N SER A 6 -43.55 -12.76 -21.24
CA SER A 6 -43.09 -12.60 -19.86
C SER A 6 -41.56 -12.60 -19.88
N PHE A 7 -40.95 -11.44 -19.63
CA PHE A 7 -39.51 -11.36 -19.44
C PHE A 7 -39.20 -12.05 -18.10
N SER A 8 -38.61 -13.24 -18.14
CA SER A 8 -37.98 -13.84 -16.97
C SER A 8 -36.91 -12.87 -16.46
N ARG A 9 -37.16 -12.24 -15.31
CA ARG A 9 -36.18 -11.37 -14.67
C ARG A 9 -35.08 -12.24 -14.10
N HIS A 10 -33.99 -12.40 -14.86
CA HIS A 10 -32.78 -13.04 -14.34
C HIS A 10 -32.11 -12.10 -13.34
N THR A 11 -31.88 -12.60 -12.13
CA THR A 11 -31.04 -11.93 -11.14
C THR A 11 -29.58 -12.31 -11.43
N TYR A 12 -28.72 -11.31 -11.58
CA TYR A 12 -27.29 -11.49 -11.84
C TYR A 12 -26.50 -11.26 -10.56
N HIS A 13 -25.38 -11.98 -10.40
CA HIS A 13 -24.44 -11.79 -9.31
C HIS A 13 -23.92 -10.35 -9.24
N THR A 14 -23.67 -9.88 -8.03
CA THR A 14 -23.15 -8.52 -7.77
C THR A 14 -21.83 -8.27 -8.50
N ASP A 15 -20.94 -9.25 -8.52
CA ASP A 15 -19.66 -9.17 -9.23
C ASP A 15 -19.84 -8.87 -10.73
N VAL A 16 -20.85 -9.46 -11.37
CA VAL A 16 -21.16 -9.23 -12.79
C VAL A 16 -21.61 -7.79 -13.02
N LYS A 17 -22.40 -7.23 -12.11
CA LYS A 17 -22.85 -5.83 -12.17
C LYS A 17 -21.67 -4.88 -11.99
N ILE A 18 -20.79 -5.16 -11.02
CA ILE A 18 -19.57 -4.38 -10.76
C ILE A 18 -18.61 -4.45 -11.96
N MET A 19 -18.36 -5.65 -12.50
CA MET A 19 -17.53 -5.84 -13.69
C MET A 19 -18.07 -5.07 -14.90
N ALA A 20 -19.40 -5.07 -15.09
CA ALA A 20 -20.04 -4.29 -16.15
C ALA A 20 -19.89 -2.78 -15.96
N ARG A 21 -19.92 -2.28 -14.72
CA ARG A 21 -19.67 -0.86 -14.41
C ARG A 21 -18.22 -0.46 -14.67
N LEU A 22 -17.27 -1.31 -14.31
CA LEU A 22 -15.84 -1.10 -14.52
C LEU A 22 -15.38 -1.37 -15.96
N ASP A 23 -16.29 -1.79 -16.85
CA ASP A 23 -16.03 -2.14 -18.25
C ASP A 23 -15.01 -3.28 -18.42
N ILE A 24 -14.92 -4.17 -17.43
CA ILE A 24 -14.02 -5.34 -17.41
C ILE A 24 -14.77 -6.66 -17.60
N LEU A 25 -16.02 -6.60 -18.06
CA LEU A 25 -16.85 -7.78 -18.23
C LEU A 25 -16.30 -8.67 -19.37
N PRO A 26 -16.04 -9.97 -19.14
CA PRO A 26 -15.58 -10.88 -20.19
C PRO A 26 -16.53 -10.89 -21.39
N ASP A 27 -15.99 -10.97 -22.60
CA ASP A 27 -16.79 -10.92 -23.83
C ASP A 27 -17.85 -12.03 -23.89
N SER A 28 -17.53 -13.22 -23.37
CA SER A 28 -18.48 -14.34 -23.25
C SER A 28 -19.75 -13.98 -22.46
N LEU A 29 -19.59 -13.24 -21.36
CA LEU A 29 -20.71 -12.76 -20.56
C LEU A 29 -21.37 -11.53 -21.18
N ARG A 30 -20.59 -10.64 -21.79
CA ARG A 30 -21.07 -9.42 -22.44
C ARG A 30 -22.07 -9.70 -23.57
N HIS A 31 -21.84 -10.75 -24.35
CA HIS A 31 -22.74 -11.17 -25.42
C HIS A 31 -24.02 -11.84 -24.91
N THR A 32 -23.96 -12.47 -23.74
CA THR A 32 -25.10 -13.19 -23.14
C THR A 32 -26.07 -12.25 -22.42
N ILE A 33 -25.57 -11.13 -21.89
CA ILE A 33 -26.35 -10.20 -21.08
C ILE A 33 -27.01 -9.13 -21.96
N PRO A 34 -28.32 -8.86 -21.80
CA PRO A 34 -28.99 -7.78 -22.51
C PRO A 34 -28.33 -6.41 -22.28
N LYS A 35 -28.11 -5.65 -23.37
CA LYS A 35 -27.47 -4.32 -23.32
C LYS A 35 -28.15 -3.35 -22.34
N ALA A 36 -29.48 -3.46 -22.20
CA ALA A 36 -30.26 -2.64 -21.25
C ALA A 36 -29.84 -2.88 -19.79
N ASN A 37 -29.53 -4.12 -19.41
CA ASN A 37 -29.06 -4.46 -18.08
C ASN A 37 -27.65 -3.89 -17.82
N ILE A 38 -26.73 -4.06 -18.79
CA ILE A 38 -25.38 -3.49 -18.72
C ILE A 38 -25.43 -1.97 -18.55
N SER A 39 -26.26 -1.30 -19.35
CA SER A 39 -26.41 0.16 -19.26
C SER A 39 -27.04 0.59 -17.93
N ARG A 40 -27.90 -0.23 -17.31
CA ARG A 40 -28.49 0.06 -16.00
C ARG A 40 -27.45 -0.02 -14.90
N TRP A 41 -26.68 -1.12 -14.85
CA TRP A 41 -25.64 -1.33 -13.84
C TRP A 41 -24.53 -0.28 -13.90
N LYS A 42 -24.19 0.21 -15.10
CA LYS A 42 -23.25 1.33 -15.25
C LYS A 42 -23.70 2.61 -14.51
N ARG A 43 -25.01 2.80 -14.29
CA ARG A 43 -25.60 4.00 -13.66
C ARG A 43 -26.09 3.78 -12.23
N GLU A 44 -26.17 2.52 -11.79
CA GLU A 44 -26.68 2.14 -10.47
C GLU A 44 -25.64 2.43 -9.38
N ASP A 45 -26.07 2.88 -8.20
CA ASP A 45 -25.15 3.10 -7.08
C ASP A 45 -24.77 1.76 -6.43
N HIS A 46 -23.50 1.38 -6.55
CA HIS A 46 -22.93 0.15 -5.99
C HIS A 46 -22.11 0.42 -4.70
N SER A 47 -22.23 1.61 -4.10
CA SER A 47 -21.52 1.96 -2.86
C SER A 47 -21.82 0.99 -1.71
N ARG A 48 -23.00 0.38 -1.70
CA ARG A 48 -23.47 -0.59 -0.69
C ARG A 48 -23.18 -2.05 -1.07
N ASP A 49 -22.77 -2.29 -2.31
CA ASP A 49 -22.54 -3.63 -2.85
C ASP A 49 -21.12 -4.14 -2.55
N ILE A 50 -20.24 -3.26 -2.06
CA ILE A 50 -18.90 -3.61 -1.59
C ILE A 50 -19.01 -4.10 -0.14
N GLY A 51 -19.23 -5.41 0.03
CA GLY A 51 -19.17 -6.08 1.32
C GLY A 51 -17.74 -6.44 1.74
N TYR A 52 -17.55 -6.69 3.05
CA TYR A 52 -16.38 -7.42 3.55
C TYR A 52 -16.58 -8.90 3.24
N ASP A 53 -16.35 -9.31 1.99
CA ASP A 53 -16.29 -10.75 1.70
C ASP A 53 -15.05 -11.34 2.40
N ALA A 54 -15.27 -12.42 3.15
CA ALA A 54 -14.19 -13.21 3.70
C ALA A 54 -13.38 -13.74 2.51
N LEU A 55 -12.07 -13.41 2.49
CA LEU A 55 -11.12 -13.84 1.46
C LEU A 55 -11.44 -15.26 1.00
N SER A 56 -11.81 -15.40 -0.27
CA SER A 56 -12.11 -16.71 -0.85
C SER A 56 -10.83 -17.55 -0.90
N HIS A 57 -10.95 -18.88 -1.00
CA HIS A 57 -9.78 -19.76 -1.14
C HIS A 57 -8.90 -19.39 -2.36
N ASN A 58 -9.46 -18.74 -3.39
CA ASN A 58 -8.72 -18.21 -4.53
C ASN A 58 -7.83 -17.00 -4.18
N ASP A 59 -8.18 -16.25 -3.13
CA ASP A 59 -7.37 -15.13 -2.65
C ASP A 59 -6.14 -15.61 -1.91
N ILE A 60 -6.23 -16.72 -1.16
CA ILE A 60 -5.07 -17.37 -0.54
C ILE A 60 -4.10 -17.86 -1.61
N ALA A 61 -4.57 -18.52 -2.66
CA ALA A 61 -3.73 -18.95 -3.78
C ALA A 61 -3.07 -17.76 -4.50
N THR A 62 -3.81 -16.66 -4.64
CA THR A 62 -3.30 -15.41 -5.23
C THR A 62 -2.25 -14.76 -4.33
N VAL A 63 -2.46 -14.72 -3.02
CA VAL A 63 -1.50 -14.23 -2.01
C VAL A 63 -0.24 -15.11 -1.99
N VAL A 64 -0.39 -16.44 -2.05
CA VAL A 64 0.75 -17.38 -2.14
C VAL A 64 1.53 -17.15 -3.43
N ARG A 65 0.86 -16.93 -4.56
CA ARG A 65 1.51 -16.61 -5.84
C ARG A 65 2.22 -15.26 -5.81
N LEU A 66 1.63 -14.25 -5.17
CA LEU A 66 2.24 -12.95 -4.93
C LEU A 66 3.47 -13.06 -4.02
N ALA A 67 3.35 -13.87 -2.97
CA ALA A 67 4.42 -14.14 -2.01
C ALA A 67 5.59 -14.88 -2.65
N ARG A 68 5.40 -15.71 -3.68
CA ARG A 68 6.50 -16.34 -4.43
C ARG A 68 7.30 -15.33 -5.28
N HIS A 69 6.77 -14.14 -5.52
CA HIS A 69 7.44 -13.15 -6.33
C HIS A 69 8.49 -12.39 -5.48
N THR A 70 9.77 -12.60 -5.77
CA THR A 70 10.91 -12.02 -5.01
C THR A 70 10.85 -10.50 -4.93
N TYR A 71 10.37 -9.82 -5.97
CA TYR A 71 10.11 -8.39 -5.96
C TYR A 71 9.11 -7.95 -4.86
N PHE A 72 8.01 -8.69 -4.70
CA PHE A 72 6.99 -8.37 -3.70
C PHE A 72 7.53 -8.61 -2.29
N ILE A 73 8.21 -9.75 -2.05
CA ILE A 73 8.88 -10.03 -0.77
C ILE A 73 9.87 -8.91 -0.43
N ARG A 74 10.72 -8.49 -1.38
CA ARG A 74 11.72 -7.45 -1.13
C ARG A 74 11.07 -6.13 -0.72
N LYS A 75 9.97 -5.75 -1.37
CA LYS A 75 9.21 -4.55 -1.01
C LYS A 75 8.51 -4.68 0.34
N ALA A 76 7.87 -5.82 0.61
CA ALA A 76 7.24 -6.09 1.89
C ALA A 76 8.26 -6.06 3.04
N ALA A 77 9.42 -6.69 2.87
CA ALA A 77 10.52 -6.64 3.83
C ALA A 77 11.04 -5.21 4.06
N ALA A 78 11.19 -4.42 3.00
CA ALA A 78 11.57 -3.01 3.13
C ALA A 78 10.52 -2.20 3.91
N PHE A 79 9.23 -2.47 3.67
CA PHE A 79 8.14 -1.87 4.43
C PHE A 79 8.16 -2.26 5.91
N PHE A 80 8.33 -3.55 6.22
CA PHE A 80 8.43 -4.00 7.62
C PHE A 80 9.62 -3.37 8.34
N ARG A 81 10.78 -3.23 7.69
CA ARG A 81 11.93 -2.50 8.27
C ARG A 81 11.60 -1.05 8.62
N MET A 82 10.89 -0.34 7.75
CA MET A 82 10.45 1.04 8.04
C MET A 82 9.45 1.08 9.20
N LYS A 83 8.51 0.13 9.24
CA LYS A 83 7.53 -0.01 10.32
C LYS A 83 8.22 -0.28 11.66
N ASP A 84 9.17 -1.21 11.69
CA ASP A 84 9.90 -1.54 12.91
C ASP A 84 10.72 -0.36 13.40
N ALA A 85 11.39 0.38 12.51
CA ALA A 85 12.07 1.63 12.86
C ALA A 85 11.11 2.69 13.43
N ALA A 86 9.92 2.85 12.84
CA ALA A 86 8.90 3.76 13.37
C ALA A 86 8.41 3.32 14.76
N ILE A 87 8.20 2.02 14.99
CA ILE A 87 7.85 1.49 16.32
C ILE A 87 8.97 1.76 17.31
N THR A 88 10.24 1.54 16.93
CA THR A 88 11.40 1.86 17.78
C THR A 88 11.42 3.34 18.13
N ILE A 89 11.19 4.24 17.17
CA ILE A 89 11.11 5.68 17.44
C ILE A 89 9.98 5.97 18.42
N LEU A 90 8.78 5.46 18.18
CA LEU A 90 7.61 5.69 19.02
C LEU A 90 7.81 5.20 20.45
N ARG A 91 8.37 4.00 20.62
CA ARG A 91 8.67 3.43 21.95
C ARG A 91 9.71 4.24 22.72
N ASN A 92 10.63 4.87 22.00
CA ASN A 92 11.71 5.65 22.61
C ASN A 92 11.40 7.14 22.75
N LEU A 93 10.23 7.62 22.31
CA LEU A 93 9.79 9.01 22.52
C LEU A 93 9.64 9.37 24.01
N THR A 94 9.37 8.39 24.86
CA THR A 94 9.23 8.56 26.32
C THR A 94 10.54 8.28 27.08
N SER A 95 11.57 7.76 26.40
CA SER A 95 12.87 7.43 26.97
C SER A 95 13.86 8.59 26.80
N SER A 96 15.00 8.58 27.52
CA SER A 96 16.04 9.62 27.43
C SER A 96 16.81 9.67 26.11
N LEU A 97 16.38 8.90 25.10
CA LEU A 97 16.98 8.90 23.77
C LEU A 97 16.90 10.31 23.16
N THR A 98 18.07 10.87 22.88
CA THR A 98 18.19 12.20 22.30
C THR A 98 17.62 12.23 20.89
N LYS A 99 17.12 13.40 20.46
CA LYS A 99 16.65 13.64 19.08
C LYS A 99 17.68 13.22 18.02
N ALA A 100 18.97 13.32 18.35
CA ALA A 100 20.08 12.86 17.52
C ALA A 100 20.01 11.36 17.21
N ASN A 101 19.76 10.52 18.22
CA ASN A 101 19.68 9.07 18.03
C ASN A 101 18.46 8.66 17.21
N LEU A 102 17.34 9.37 17.36
CA LEU A 102 16.16 9.17 16.51
C LEU A 102 16.46 9.51 15.04
N LYS A 103 17.16 10.62 14.77
CA LYS A 103 17.63 10.97 13.42
C LYS A 103 18.53 9.88 12.83
N LYS A 104 19.48 9.33 13.61
CA LYS A 104 20.35 8.22 13.18
C LYS A 104 19.53 7.00 12.73
N ILE A 105 18.50 6.62 13.49
CA ILE A 105 17.61 5.50 13.15
C ILE A 105 16.88 5.75 11.83
N VAL A 106 16.31 6.95 11.65
CA VAL A 106 15.61 7.32 10.40
C VAL A 106 16.56 7.28 9.21
N VAL A 107 17.72 7.94 9.30
CA VAL A 107 18.69 8.00 8.20
C VAL A 107 19.18 6.59 7.83
N ALA A 108 19.58 5.79 8.82
CA ALA A 108 20.04 4.43 8.58
C ALA A 108 18.96 3.55 7.93
N THR A 109 17.71 3.72 8.34
CA THR A 109 16.58 2.96 7.78
C THR A 109 16.31 3.37 6.34
N VAL A 110 16.20 4.67 6.06
CA VAL A 110 15.98 5.19 4.70
C VAL A 110 17.11 4.76 3.76
N GLN A 111 18.37 4.84 4.21
CA GLN A 111 19.53 4.44 3.40
C GLN A 111 19.49 2.96 2.99
N ARG A 112 18.98 2.07 3.86
CA ARG A 112 18.86 0.63 3.58
C ARG A 112 17.72 0.26 2.64
N VAL A 113 16.70 1.12 2.51
CA VAL A 113 15.49 0.81 1.73
C VAL A 113 15.33 1.65 0.48
N LYS A 114 16.09 2.75 0.34
CA LYS A 114 15.96 3.69 -0.79
C LYS A 114 16.05 3.03 -2.16
N ASP A 115 16.88 2.00 -2.31
CA ASP A 115 17.08 1.30 -3.59
C ASP A 115 15.93 0.32 -3.92
N ILE A 116 15.06 0.02 -2.94
CA ILE A 116 13.94 -0.91 -3.09
C ILE A 116 12.62 -0.16 -3.30
N ILE A 117 12.37 0.88 -2.51
CA ILE A 117 11.07 1.60 -2.48
C ILE A 117 11.15 3.01 -3.07
N GLY A 118 12.36 3.53 -3.25
CA GLY A 118 12.64 4.90 -3.67
C GLY A 118 12.81 5.86 -2.49
N LEU A 119 13.80 6.74 -2.57
CA LEU A 119 14.16 7.71 -1.53
C LEU A 119 12.97 8.58 -1.11
N ALA A 120 12.25 9.16 -2.08
CA ALA A 120 11.13 10.05 -1.79
C ALA A 120 9.99 9.36 -1.04
N ARG A 121 9.71 8.08 -1.34
CA ARG A 121 8.67 7.30 -0.63
C ARG A 121 9.12 6.93 0.78
N ALA A 122 10.38 6.52 0.93
CA ALA A 122 10.95 6.20 2.24
C ALA A 122 10.99 7.44 3.15
N ALA A 123 11.41 8.60 2.63
CA ALA A 123 11.40 9.87 3.36
C ALA A 123 9.97 10.28 3.77
N ARG A 124 9.01 10.17 2.84
CA ARG A 124 7.59 10.49 3.11
C ARG A 124 6.98 9.62 4.21
N TYR A 125 7.39 8.34 4.31
CA TYR A 125 6.94 7.45 5.39
C TYR A 125 7.26 8.01 6.78
N PHE A 126 8.45 8.60 6.94
CA PHE A 126 8.88 9.27 8.17
C PHE A 126 8.43 10.73 8.27
N LYS A 127 7.53 11.18 7.38
CA LYS A 127 7.05 12.57 7.30
C LYS A 127 8.15 13.62 7.11
N ILE A 128 9.22 13.27 6.40
CA ILE A 128 10.30 14.19 6.04
C ILE A 128 10.40 14.37 4.52
N THR A 129 10.91 15.51 4.09
CA THR A 129 11.25 15.76 2.69
C THR A 129 12.60 15.13 2.34
N VAL A 130 12.88 15.00 1.04
CA VAL A 130 14.18 14.52 0.56
C VAL A 130 15.32 15.46 0.98
N SER A 131 15.09 16.78 0.96
CA SER A 131 16.07 17.78 1.43
C SER A 131 16.39 17.61 2.92
N THR A 132 15.35 17.45 3.75
CA THR A 132 15.52 17.19 5.19
C THR A 132 16.27 15.89 5.44
N PHE A 133 16.01 14.85 4.65
CA PHE A 133 16.79 13.61 4.74
C PHE A 133 18.28 13.85 4.46
N TYR A 134 18.64 14.56 3.39
CA TYR A 134 20.05 14.83 3.10
C TYR A 134 20.72 15.68 4.17
N ALA A 135 20.03 16.70 4.70
CA ALA A 135 20.54 17.49 5.82
C ALA A 135 20.78 16.60 7.06
N TRP A 136 19.83 15.75 7.43
CA TRP A 136 19.99 14.83 8.55
C TRP A 136 21.08 13.78 8.29
N ALA A 137 21.21 13.30 7.05
CA ALA A 137 22.27 12.37 6.69
C ALA A 137 23.66 13.01 6.84
N HIS A 138 23.79 14.28 6.46
CA HIS A 138 25.00 15.05 6.69
C HIS A 138 25.26 15.27 8.18
N GLU A 139 24.26 15.71 8.95
CA GLU A 139 24.36 15.87 10.41
C GLU A 139 24.82 14.57 11.09
N VAL A 140 24.21 13.44 10.72
CA VAL A 140 24.55 12.11 11.25
C VAL A 140 25.94 11.66 10.83
N ALA A 141 26.38 11.95 9.60
CA ALA A 141 27.73 11.64 9.16
C ALA A 141 28.79 12.50 9.88
N SER A 142 28.44 13.76 10.20
CA SER A 142 29.28 14.67 10.99
C SER A 142 29.25 14.40 12.50
N MET A 143 28.34 13.54 12.98
CA MET A 143 28.32 13.09 14.38
C MET A 143 29.49 12.13 14.62
N CYS A 144 30.65 12.74 14.89
CA CYS A 144 31.91 12.19 15.40
C CYS A 144 31.93 10.67 15.63
N ALA A 145 32.40 9.92 14.63
CA ALA A 145 32.73 8.50 14.77
C ALA A 145 34.01 8.22 15.60
N LEU A 146 34.70 9.26 16.06
CA LEU A 146 36.04 9.18 16.69
C LEU A 146 36.11 9.72 18.14
N SER A 147 35.01 10.24 18.71
CA SER A 147 35.03 10.77 20.08
C SER A 147 34.67 9.68 21.07
N VAL A 148 35.66 9.18 21.82
CA VAL A 148 35.49 8.21 22.92
C VAL A 148 34.52 8.74 24.00
N LEU A 149 34.30 10.06 24.05
CA LEU A 149 33.47 10.73 25.05
C LEU A 149 32.16 11.29 24.49
N ASP A 150 31.85 11.05 23.21
CA ASP A 150 30.61 11.49 22.53
C ASP A 150 30.33 13.01 22.65
N ARG A 151 31.37 13.81 22.92
CA ARG A 151 31.31 15.27 22.98
C ARG A 151 31.92 15.83 21.72
N CYS A 152 31.10 16.42 20.86
CA CYS A 152 31.57 17.30 19.80
C CYS A 152 30.84 18.65 19.90
N PRO A 153 31.56 19.78 19.95
CA PRO A 153 30.95 21.10 19.89
C PRO A 153 30.34 21.31 18.50
N ARG A 154 29.12 21.86 18.46
CA ARG A 154 28.49 22.31 17.21
C ARG A 154 29.35 23.41 16.60
N VAL A 155 29.75 23.24 15.35
CA VAL A 155 30.15 24.36 14.48
C VAL A 155 29.02 24.57 13.49
#